data_AF-A0A257HQ40-F1
#
_entry.id   AF-A0A257HQ40-F1
#
_cell.length_a   1.000
_cell.length_b   1.000
_cell.length_c   1.000
_cell.angle_alpha   90.00
_cell.angle_beta   90.00
_cell.angle_gamma   90.00
#
_symmetry.space_group_name_H-M   'P 1'
#
loop_
_entity.id
_entity.type
_entity.pdbx_description
1 polymer ?
#
loop_
_entity_poly.entity_id
_entity_poly.type
_entity_poly.pdbx_seq_one_letter_code
_entity_poly.pdbx_strand_id
1 'polypeptide(L)'
;MLTVPYMVACIFILAGVPLALRLVSQNRWYGVRTAYTLGDTQVWFRVNEAGGKALIVAGLLSVVGISVFDGLWSGSAANKEMLAMMIPLGLLVVVFGRALTVK
;
A
#
# COMPACT_ATOMS: atom_id res chain seq x y z
N MET A 1 11.65 -7.94 -17.38
CA MET A 1 10.68 -8.31 -16.34
C MET A 1 10.55 -7.12 -15.42
N LEU A 2 9.31 -6.70 -15.10
CA LEU A 2 8.99 -5.53 -14.27
C LEU A 2 9.29 -5.76 -12.78
N THR A 3 10.55 -6.01 -12.43
CA THR A 3 10.90 -6.57 -11.11
C THR A 3 10.62 -5.60 -9.98
N VAL A 4 11.07 -4.35 -10.12
CA VAL A 4 10.99 -3.36 -9.04
C VAL A 4 9.55 -2.99 -8.66
N PRO A 5 8.61 -2.72 -9.60
CA PRO A 5 7.24 -2.37 -9.23
C PRO A 5 6.48 -3.55 -8.60
N TYR A 6 6.76 -4.80 -9.01
CA TYR A 6 6.23 -5.97 -8.31
C TYR A 6 6.77 -6.08 -6.88
N MET A 7 8.05 -5.80 -6.65
CA MET A 7 8.61 -5.79 -5.28
C MET A 7 7.90 -4.77 -4.38
N VAL A 8 7.63 -3.57 -4.89
CA VAL A 8 6.88 -2.54 -4.15
C VAL A 8 5.46 -3.01 -3.82
N ALA A 9 4.77 -3.62 -4.80
CA ALA A 9 3.43 -4.19 -4.58
C ALA A 9 3.43 -5.28 -3.51
N CYS A 10 4.43 -6.17 -3.52
CA CYS A 10 4.60 -7.20 -2.49
C CYS A 10 4.88 -6.58 -1.11
N ILE A 11 5.71 -5.54 -1.03
CA ILE A 11 5.97 -4.84 0.23
C ILE A 11 4.68 -4.26 0.82
N PHE A 12 3.78 -3.71 0.00
CA PHE A 12 2.48 -3.22 0.47
C PHE A 12 1.63 -4.34 1.07
N ILE A 13 1.54 -5.48 0.38
CA ILE A 13 0.78 -6.64 0.89
C ILE A 13 1.38 -7.11 2.22
N LEU A 14 2.70 -7.36 2.25
CA LEU A 14 3.39 -7.86 3.43
C LEU A 14 3.30 -6.88 4.61
N ALA A 15 3.37 -5.57 4.36
CA ALA A 15 3.20 -4.57 5.39
C ALA A 15 1.74 -4.39 5.84
N GLY A 16 0.77 -4.68 4.97
CA GLY A 16 -0.64 -4.55 5.29
C GLY A 16 -1.18 -5.72 6.12
N VAL A 17 -0.68 -6.94 5.89
CA VAL A 17 -1.12 -8.18 6.58
C VAL A 17 -1.11 -8.08 8.11
N PRO A 18 0.02 -7.75 8.78
CA PRO A 18 0.05 -7.73 10.23
C PRO A 18 -0.82 -6.61 10.83
N LEU A 19 -1.02 -5.50 10.10
CA LEU A 19 -1.93 -4.44 10.50
C LEU A 19 -3.41 -4.86 10.36
N ALA A 20 -3.77 -5.47 9.22
CA ALA A 20 -5.13 -5.95 8.93
C ALA A 20 -5.58 -7.05 9.91
N LEU A 21 -4.65 -7.88 10.36
CA LEU A 21 -4.90 -8.96 11.32
C LEU A 21 -4.80 -8.50 12.79
N ARG A 22 -4.60 -7.20 13.05
CA ARG A 22 -4.43 -6.63 14.40
C ARG A 22 -3.31 -7.31 15.21
N LEU A 23 -2.26 -7.79 14.54
CA LEU A 23 -1.13 -8.49 15.18
C LEU A 23 -0.11 -7.52 15.79
N VAL A 24 -0.15 -6.25 15.39
CA VAL A 24 0.82 -5.25 15.82
C VAL A 24 0.26 -4.41 16.96
N SER A 25 0.87 -4.54 18.13
CA SER A 25 0.60 -3.68 19.28
C SER A 25 1.01 -2.22 19.01
N GLN A 26 0.46 -1.31 19.81
CA GLN A 26 0.70 0.12 19.70
C GLN A 26 2.19 0.45 19.82
N ASN A 27 2.76 1.08 18.80
CA ASN A 27 4.19 1.38 18.73
C ASN A 27 4.47 2.66 17.92
N ARG A 28 5.70 3.18 18.01
CA ARG A 28 6.10 4.45 17.38
C ARG A 28 6.71 4.31 15.98
N TRP A 29 6.84 3.09 15.45
CA TRP A 29 7.62 2.82 14.24
C TRP A 29 6.78 2.33 13.06
N TYR A 30 5.68 1.65 13.32
CA TYR A 30 4.91 0.90 12.33
C TYR A 30 3.43 1.25 12.35
N GLY A 31 2.79 1.25 11.18
CA GLY A 31 1.38 1.62 11.05
C GLY A 31 1.11 3.13 10.99
N VAL A 32 -0.18 3.49 11.04
CA VAL A 32 -0.69 4.87 11.06
C VAL A 32 -0.52 5.46 12.46
N ARG A 33 0.42 6.38 12.60
CA ARG A 33 0.86 6.95 13.88
C ARG A 33 0.45 8.41 13.96
N THR A 34 -0.72 8.65 14.52
CA THR A 34 -1.20 9.98 14.85
C THR A 34 -1.30 10.11 16.36
N ALA A 35 -1.38 11.33 16.88
CA ALA A 35 -1.67 11.54 18.30
C ALA A 35 -2.96 10.81 18.72
N TYR A 36 -3.93 10.69 17.81
CA TYR A 36 -5.17 9.96 18.00
C TYR A 36 -4.96 8.44 18.12
N THR A 37 -4.22 7.81 17.20
CA THR A 37 -3.96 6.35 17.28
C THR A 37 -3.00 5.97 18.40
N LEU A 38 -2.11 6.87 18.81
CA LEU A 38 -1.19 6.66 19.94
C LEU A 38 -1.81 7.02 21.30
N GLY A 39 -3.00 7.61 21.33
CA GLY A 39 -3.71 7.94 22.57
C GLY A 39 -4.64 6.83 23.06
N ASP A 40 -5.07 5.93 22.18
CA ASP A 40 -6.08 4.92 22.48
C ASP A 40 -5.81 3.62 21.68
N THR A 41 -5.71 2.50 22.39
CA THR A 41 -5.39 1.18 21.80
C THR A 41 -6.52 0.61 20.95
N GLN A 42 -7.79 0.90 21.25
CA GLN A 42 -8.92 0.49 20.41
C GLN A 42 -8.93 1.29 19.11
N VAL A 43 -8.63 2.58 19.19
CA VAL A 43 -8.43 3.45 18.01
C VAL A 43 -7.24 2.97 17.18
N TRP A 44 -6.12 2.61 17.83
CA TRP A 44 -4.94 2.04 17.17
C TRP A 44 -5.33 0.87 16.28
N PHE A 45 -6.00 -0.15 16.83
CA PHE A 45 -6.36 -1.34 16.07
C PHE A 45 -7.37 -1.04 14.97
N ARG A 46 -8.37 -0.18 15.21
CA ARG A 46 -9.38 0.17 14.22
C ARG A 46 -8.78 0.88 13.00
N VAL A 47 -7.94 1.89 13.24
CA VAL A 47 -7.31 2.67 12.16
C VAL A 47 -6.27 1.84 11.41
N ASN A 48 -5.42 1.10 12.14
CA ASN A 48 -4.41 0.27 11.50
C ASN A 48 -5.00 -0.93 10.76
N GLU A 49 -6.09 -1.54 11.25
CA GLU A 49 -6.78 -2.58 10.50
C GLU A 49 -7.29 -2.05 9.16
N ALA A 50 -7.96 -0.88 9.16
CA ALA A 50 -8.45 -0.26 7.93
C ALA A 50 -7.29 0.12 6.99
N GLY A 51 -6.23 0.72 7.52
CA GLY A 51 -5.03 1.06 6.75
C GLY A 51 -4.32 -0.16 6.18
N GLY A 52 -4.21 -1.24 6.95
CA GLY A 52 -3.63 -2.51 6.54
C GLY A 52 -4.42 -3.17 5.42
N LYS A 53 -5.77 -3.23 5.54
CA LYS A 53 -6.65 -3.73 4.48
C LYS A 53 -6.51 -2.92 3.20
N ALA A 54 -6.48 -1.59 3.31
CA ALA A 54 -6.34 -0.72 2.15
C ALA A 54 -4.96 -0.89 1.48
N LEU A 55 -3.90 -1.09 2.26
CA LEU A 55 -2.55 -1.35 1.75
C LEU A 55 -2.47 -2.70 1.02
N ILE A 56 -3.11 -3.75 1.55
CA ILE A 56 -3.23 -5.05 0.86
C ILE A 56 -3.96 -4.89 -0.47
N VAL A 57 -5.11 -4.21 -0.48
CA VAL A 57 -5.89 -3.98 -1.70
C VAL A 57 -5.07 -3.19 -2.73
N ALA A 58 -4.35 -2.14 -2.31
CA ALA A 58 -3.46 -1.40 -3.19
C ALA A 58 -2.36 -2.28 -3.79
N GLY A 59 -1.73 -3.14 -2.98
CA GLY A 59 -0.71 -4.08 -3.45
C GLY A 59 -1.27 -5.09 -4.46
N LEU A 60 -2.42 -5.70 -4.19
CA LEU A 60 -3.07 -6.64 -5.10
C LEU A 60 -3.48 -5.97 -6.43
N LEU A 61 -4.08 -4.79 -6.36
CA LEU A 61 -4.42 -4.01 -7.56
C LEU A 61 -3.18 -3.58 -8.33
N SER A 62 -2.07 -3.31 -7.64
CA SER A 62 -0.79 -3.02 -8.29
C SER A 62 -0.27 -4.22 -9.06
N VAL A 63 -0.28 -5.43 -8.47
CA VAL A 63 0.13 -6.66 -9.17
C VAL A 63 -0.67 -6.84 -10.46
N VAL A 64 -2.00 -6.75 -10.38
CA VAL A 64 -2.88 -6.88 -11.55
C VAL A 64 -2.61 -5.78 -12.58
N GLY A 65 -2.51 -4.53 -12.14
CA GLY A 65 -2.25 -3.39 -13.01
C GLY A 65 -0.91 -3.47 -13.74
N ILE A 66 0.14 -3.91 -13.05
CA ILE A 66 1.48 -4.12 -13.63
C ILE A 66 1.43 -5.25 -14.66
N SER A 67 0.73 -6.36 -14.38
CA SER A 67 0.58 -7.47 -15.33
C SER A 67 -0.16 -7.07 -16.60
N VAL A 68 -1.24 -6.29 -16.46
CA VAL A 68 -1.99 -5.75 -17.61
C VAL A 68 -1.13 -4.78 -18.41
N PHE A 69 -0.42 -3.86 -17.74
CA PHE A 69 0.46 -2.89 -18.39
C PHE A 69 1.59 -3.56 -19.18
N ASP A 70 2.20 -4.62 -18.63
CA ASP A 70 3.29 -5.35 -19.29
C ASP A 70 2.88 -5.95 -20.64
N GLY A 71 1.65 -6.49 -20.72
CA GLY A 71 1.10 -7.07 -21.93
C GLY A 71 0.67 -6.05 -23.00
N LEU A 72 0.36 -4.81 -22.61
CA LEU A 72 -0.11 -3.76 -23.51
C LEU A 72 1.03 -2.87 -24.05
N TRP A 73 2.12 -2.72 -23.32
CA TRP A 73 3.20 -1.80 -23.68
C TRP A 73 4.36 -2.49 -24.41
N SER A 74 4.76 -1.93 -25.57
CA SER A 74 5.84 -2.45 -26.42
C SER A 74 7.09 -1.56 -26.49
N GLY A 75 7.21 -0.54 -25.63
CA GLY A 75 8.38 0.34 -25.59
C GLY A 75 9.61 -0.30 -24.92
N SER A 76 10.69 0.49 -24.78
CA SER A 76 11.95 0.00 -24.17
C SER A 76 11.75 -0.52 -22.74
N ALA A 77 12.58 -1.50 -22.34
CA ALA A 77 12.51 -2.09 -21.01
C ALA A 77 12.68 -1.05 -19.88
N ALA A 78 13.58 -0.08 -20.05
CA ALA A 78 13.80 0.99 -19.09
C ALA A 78 12.56 1.88 -18.91
N ASN A 79 11.93 2.29 -20.02
CA ASN A 79 10.72 3.11 -19.95
C ASN A 79 9.55 2.33 -19.35
N LYS A 80 9.46 1.03 -19.65
CA LYS A 80 8.42 0.14 -19.10
C LYS A 80 8.51 0.07 -17.57
N GLU A 81 9.72 -0.09 -17.01
CA GLU A 81 9.94 -0.09 -15.55
C GLU A 81 9.54 1.22 -14.89
N MET A 82 9.99 2.36 -15.45
CA MET A 82 9.71 3.68 -14.90
C MET A 82 8.21 3.99 -14.89
N LEU A 83 7.50 3.64 -15.96
CA LEU A 83 6.06 3.86 -16.07
C LEU A 83 5.26 2.93 -15.16
N ALA A 84 5.64 1.65 -15.08
CA ALA A 84 4.98 0.68 -14.21
C ALA A 84 5.09 1.06 -12.72
N MET A 85 6.15 1.78 -12.32
CA MET A 85 6.30 2.31 -10.96
C MET A 85 5.23 3.33 -10.56
N MET A 86 4.60 4.00 -11.52
CA MET A 86 3.54 4.96 -11.21
C MET A 86 2.27 4.27 -10.69
N ILE A 87 2.07 2.98 -10.99
CA ILE A 87 0.89 2.21 -10.56
C ILE A 87 0.85 2.04 -9.04
N PRO A 88 1.85 1.41 -8.37
CA PRO A 88 1.81 1.26 -6.92
C PRO A 88 1.87 2.61 -6.20
N LEU A 89 2.64 3.59 -6.70
CA LEU A 89 2.70 4.93 -6.10
C LEU A 89 1.37 5.67 -6.20
N GLY A 90 0.70 5.62 -7.36
CA GLY A 90 -0.60 6.23 -7.56
C GLY A 90 -1.68 5.61 -6.67
N LEU A 91 -1.71 4.28 -6.56
CA LEU A 91 -2.65 3.58 -5.70
C LEU A 91 -2.41 3.86 -4.21
N LEU A 92 -1.15 4.01 -3.79
CA LEU A 92 -0.81 4.43 -2.43
C LEU A 92 -1.39 5.83 -2.14
N VAL A 93 -1.22 6.79 -3.06
CA VAL A 93 -1.77 8.13 -2.91
C VAL A 93 -3.30 8.11 -2.85
N VAL A 94 -3.97 7.29 -3.66
CA VAL A 94 -5.45 7.17 -3.63
C VAL A 94 -5.92 6.60 -2.29
N VAL A 95 -5.26 5.57 -1.78
CA VAL A 95 -5.61 4.92 -0.51
C VAL A 95 -5.41 5.87 0.68
N PHE A 96 -4.26 6.54 0.76
CA PHE A 96 -3.95 7.41 1.90
C PHE A 96 -4.49 8.84 1.76
N GLY A 97 -4.67 9.35 0.54
CA GLY A 97 -5.32 10.65 0.29
C GLY A 97 -6.78 10.65 0.74
N ARG A 98 -7.48 9.52 0.59
CA ARG A 98 -8.82 9.34 1.17
C ARG A 98 -8.80 9.21 2.69
N ALA A 99 -7.76 8.64 3.28
CA ALA A 99 -7.62 8.54 4.73
C ALA A 99 -7.38 9.91 5.41
N LEU A 100 -6.79 10.89 4.70
CA LEU A 100 -6.53 12.25 5.20
C LEU A 100 -7.72 13.21 5.07
N THR A 101 -8.76 12.84 4.32
CA THR A 101 -9.95 13.68 4.07
C THR A 101 -11.12 13.36 4.99
N VAL A 102 -11.06 12.26 5.75
CA VAL A 102 -12.02 11.97 6.82
C VAL A 102 -11.56 12.68 8.08
N LYS A 103 -11.99 13.94 8.24
CA LYS A 103 -11.99 14.66 9.52
C LYS A 103 -13.39 14.63 10.11
#